data_AF-A0A8J3DQE3-F1
#
_entry.id   AF-A0A8J3DQE3-F1
#
_cell.length_a   1.000
_cell.length_b   1.000
_cell.length_c   1.000
_cell.angle_alpha   90.00
_cell.angle_beta   90.00
_cell.angle_gamma   90.00
#
_symmetry.space_group_name_H-M   'P 1'
#
loop_
_entity.id
_entity.type
_entity.pdbx_description
1 polymer ?
#
loop_
_entity_poly.entity_id
_entity_poly.type
_entity_poly.pdbx_seq_one_letter_code
_entity_poly.pdbx_strand_id
1 'polypeptide(L)'
;MGASQTITTRMRFDLRGWIGAALFVIGPFVSFYGYWGIITWSGYSKPTMISLVLLLLGAAAFLIGCLLVLVGRVQHHVVSPAEALNSPLQELARRR
;
A
#
# COMPACT_ATOMS: atom_id res chain seq x y z
N MET A 1 -16.32 -33.83 -14.74
CA MET A 1 -16.29 -32.35 -14.79
C MET A 1 -15.57 -31.88 -13.53
N GLY A 2 -14.33 -31.42 -13.66
CA GLY A 2 -13.47 -31.10 -12.51
C GLY A 2 -13.93 -29.82 -11.82
N ALA A 3 -14.13 -29.87 -10.50
CA ALA A 3 -14.36 -28.69 -9.70
C ALA A 3 -13.11 -27.79 -9.77
N SER A 4 -13.26 -26.61 -10.38
CA SER A 4 -12.22 -25.59 -10.41
C SER A 4 -12.06 -25.03 -9.00
N GLN A 5 -10.89 -25.26 -8.38
CA GLN A 5 -10.56 -24.63 -7.11
C GLN A 5 -10.35 -23.13 -7.35
N THR A 6 -11.34 -22.31 -7.01
CA THR A 6 -11.17 -20.85 -7.01
C THR A 6 -10.35 -20.44 -5.78
N ILE A 7 -9.04 -20.32 -5.95
CA ILE A 7 -8.16 -19.69 -4.96
C ILE A 7 -8.49 -18.19 -4.95
N THR A 8 -9.27 -17.74 -3.96
CA THR A 8 -9.52 -16.32 -3.76
C THR A 8 -8.41 -15.72 -2.89
N THR A 9 -7.43 -15.08 -3.52
CA THR A 9 -6.41 -14.30 -2.81
C THR A 9 -7.01 -12.96 -2.40
N ARG A 10 -7.22 -12.73 -1.10
CA ARG A 10 -7.63 -11.43 -0.58
C ARG A 10 -6.40 -10.66 -0.10
N MET A 11 -6.12 -9.52 -0.73
CA MET A 11 -5.16 -8.56 -0.19
C MET A 11 -5.87 -7.69 0.85
N ARG A 12 -5.35 -7.68 2.07
CA ARG A 12 -5.77 -6.75 3.12
C ARG A 12 -4.57 -5.89 3.54
N PHE A 13 -4.84 -4.61 3.75
CA PHE A 13 -3.88 -3.70 4.39
C PHE A 13 -4.05 -3.77 5.90
N ASP A 14 -2.94 -4.01 6.59
CA ASP A 14 -2.85 -3.82 8.04
C ASP A 14 -2.79 -2.31 8.38
N LEU A 15 -2.86 -1.94 9.66
CA LEU A 15 -2.80 -0.54 10.12
C LEU A 15 -1.60 0.21 9.55
N ARG A 16 -0.44 -0.45 9.46
CA ARG A 16 0.78 0.10 8.85
C ARG A 16 0.60 0.40 7.35
N GLY A 17 -0.12 -0.47 6.64
CA GLY A 17 -0.46 -0.29 5.24
C GLY A 17 -1.40 0.88 5.01
N TRP A 18 -2.38 1.08 5.90
CA TRP A 18 -3.27 2.25 5.86
C TRP A 18 -2.56 3.57 6.16
N ILE A 19 -1.68 3.59 7.16
CA ILE A 19 -0.82 4.75 7.45
C ILE A 19 0.08 5.04 6.24
N GLY A 20 0.67 4.00 5.65
CA GLY A 20 1.45 4.12 4.43
C GLY A 20 0.66 4.71 3.27
N ALA A 21 -0.57 4.24 3.07
CA ALA A 21 -1.45 4.73 2.01
C ALA A 21 -1.81 6.20 2.20
N ALA A 22 -2.10 6.61 3.45
CA ALA A 22 -2.36 8.00 3.77
C ALA A 22 -1.13 8.89 3.48
N LEU A 23 0.06 8.47 3.90
CA LEU A 23 1.31 9.19 3.62
C LEU A 23 1.67 9.25 2.14
N PHE A 24 1.42 8.15 1.41
CA PHE A 24 1.60 8.07 -0.04
C PHE A 24 0.71 9.07 -0.78
N VAL A 25 -0.53 9.24 -0.32
CA VAL A 25 -1.47 10.20 -0.93
C VAL A 25 -1.14 11.63 -0.50
N ILE A 26 -0.92 11.89 0.80
CA ILE A 26 -0.77 13.24 1.35
C ILE A 26 0.61 13.84 1.03
N GLY A 27 1.67 13.04 1.01
CA GLY A 27 3.05 13.48 0.78
C GLY A 27 3.23 14.36 -0.47
N PRO A 28 2.74 13.92 -1.66
CA PRO A 28 2.79 14.73 -2.88
C PRO A 28 2.06 16.07 -2.76
N PHE A 29 0.92 16.14 -2.06
CA PHE A 29 0.20 17.41 -1.87
C PHE A 29 0.97 18.39 -0.97
N VAL A 30 1.57 17.89 0.11
CA VAL A 30 2.41 18.72 0.99
C VAL A 30 3.64 19.22 0.23
N SER A 31 4.26 18.34 -0.57
CA SER A 31 5.41 18.70 -1.39
C SER A 31 5.03 19.73 -2.47
N PHE A 32 3.88 19.55 -3.12
CA PHE A 32 3.34 20.48 -4.11
C PHE A 32 3.05 21.85 -3.51
N TYR A 33 2.47 21.93 -2.31
CA TYR A 33 2.22 23.21 -1.64
C TYR A 33 3.54 23.94 -1.31
N GLY A 34 4.55 23.21 -0.84
CA GLY A 34 5.90 23.74 -0.64
C GLY A 34 6.53 24.25 -1.94
N TYR A 35 6.43 23.46 -3.03
CA TYR A 35 6.91 23.84 -4.35
C TYR A 35 6.19 25.08 -4.89
N TRP A 36 4.86 25.13 -4.76
CA TRP A 36 4.03 26.25 -5.18
C TRP A 36 4.50 27.55 -4.51
N GLY A 37 4.73 27.51 -3.19
CA GLY A 37 5.27 28.64 -2.44
C GLY A 37 6.69 29.07 -2.83
N ILE A 38 7.46 28.23 -3.54
CA ILE A 38 8.77 28.59 -4.10
C ILE A 38 8.60 29.26 -5.47
N ILE A 39 7.71 28.75 -6.32
CA ILE A 39 7.55 29.24 -7.71
C ILE A 39 6.69 30.50 -7.82
N THR A 40 5.70 30.70 -6.93
CA THR A 40 4.88 31.93 -6.90
C THR A 40 5.57 33.07 -6.16
N TRP A 41 6.76 32.82 -5.64
CA TRP A 41 7.50 33.79 -4.88
C TRP A 41 8.17 34.79 -5.83
N SER A 42 7.64 36.02 -5.85
CA SER A 42 7.97 37.07 -6.81
C SER A 42 9.03 38.07 -6.31
N GLY A 43 9.82 37.72 -5.30
CA GLY A 43 10.61 38.68 -4.51
C GLY A 43 12.14 38.60 -4.68
N TYR A 44 12.85 39.66 -4.28
CA TYR A 44 14.31 39.85 -4.31
C TYR A 44 15.10 39.13 -3.17
N SER A 45 14.43 38.38 -2.29
CA SER A 45 14.99 37.69 -1.10
C SER A 45 15.39 36.21 -1.34
N LYS A 46 15.42 35.34 -0.32
CA LYS A 46 15.55 33.87 -0.52
C LYS A 46 14.17 33.22 -0.33
N PRO A 47 13.87 32.09 -1.01
CA PRO A 47 12.65 31.34 -0.77
C PRO A 47 12.49 31.03 0.71
N THR A 48 11.26 31.14 1.22
CA THR A 48 10.96 30.92 2.64
C THR A 48 11.36 29.51 3.06
N MET A 49 12.15 29.39 4.14
CA MET A 49 12.60 28.11 4.69
C MET A 49 11.44 27.12 4.90
N ILE A 50 10.26 27.63 5.24
CA ILE A 50 9.03 26.84 5.40
C ILE A 50 8.67 26.10 4.11
N SER A 51 8.76 26.75 2.95
CA SER A 51 8.43 26.14 1.66
C SER A 51 9.38 25.00 1.30
N LEU A 52 10.68 25.17 1.59
CA LEU A 52 11.68 24.12 1.43
C LEU A 52 11.45 22.95 2.39
N VAL A 53 11.10 23.22 3.64
CA VAL A 53 10.76 22.19 4.63
C VAL A 53 9.53 21.39 4.16
N LEU A 54 8.47 22.06 3.69
CA LEU A 54 7.27 21.40 3.19
C LEU A 54 7.55 20.55 1.94
N LEU A 55 8.37 21.07 1.02
CA LEU A 55 8.81 20.33 -0.16
C LEU A 55 9.48 18.99 0.24
N LEU A 56 10.48 19.06 1.12
CA LEU A 56 11.25 17.91 1.56
C LEU A 56 10.45 16.96 2.45
N LEU A 57 9.63 17.49 3.35
CA LEU A 57 8.79 16.70 4.24
C LEU A 57 7.74 15.92 3.46
N GLY A 58 7.11 16.55 2.46
CA GLY A 58 6.16 15.87 1.58
C GLY A 58 6.80 14.75 0.77
N ALA A 59 8.01 14.99 0.24
CA ALA A 59 8.78 13.97 -0.47
C ALA A 59 9.17 12.80 0.45
N ALA A 60 9.65 13.08 1.66
CA ALA A 60 9.97 12.06 2.65
C ALA A 60 8.73 11.25 3.07
N ALA A 61 7.60 11.93 3.32
CA ALA A 61 6.33 11.29 3.65
C ALA A 61 5.87 10.35 2.53
N PHE A 62 5.98 10.77 1.26
CA PHE A 62 5.67 9.92 0.11
C PHE A 62 6.54 8.66 0.07
N LEU A 63 7.86 8.80 0.23
CA LEU A 63 8.80 7.68 0.22
C LEU A 63 8.53 6.69 1.37
N ILE A 64 8.31 7.20 2.58
CA ILE A 64 7.94 6.39 3.75
C ILE A 64 6.57 5.71 3.50
N GLY A 65 5.63 6.43 2.89
CA GLY A 65 4.33 5.91 2.48
C GLY A 65 4.44 4.73 1.52
N CYS A 66 5.26 4.85 0.47
CA CYS A 66 5.57 3.76 -0.45
C CYS A 66 6.06 2.50 0.28
N LEU A 67 7.04 2.66 1.17
CA LEU A 67 7.60 1.54 1.93
C LEU A 67 6.55 0.87 2.83
N LEU A 68 5.75 1.67 3.54
CA LEU A 68 4.71 1.16 4.43
C LEU A 68 3.56 0.49 3.67
N VAL A 69 3.19 0.98 2.48
CA VAL A 69 2.22 0.31 1.60
C VAL A 69 2.75 -1.03 1.11
N LEU A 70 4.06 -1.17 0.87
CA LEU A 70 4.64 -2.45 0.46
C LEU A 70 4.70 -3.44 1.62
N VAL A 71 5.18 -3.00 2.78
CA VAL A 71 5.32 -3.85 3.99
C VAL A 71 3.98 -4.18 4.62
N GLY A 72 2.99 -3.28 4.55
CA GLY A 72 1.68 -3.45 5.17
C GLY A 72 0.70 -4.35 4.41
N ARG A 73 1.14 -5.03 3.34
CA ARG A 73 0.33 -5.98 2.58
C ARG A 73 0.32 -7.34 3.27
N VAL A 74 -0.85 -7.77 3.73
CA VAL A 74 -1.05 -9.13 4.23
C VAL A 74 -1.83 -9.91 3.16
N GLN A 75 -1.24 -11.02 2.70
CA GLN A 75 -1.88 -11.94 1.76
C GLN A 75 -2.50 -13.07 2.55
N HIS A 76 -3.84 -13.17 2.54
CA HIS A 76 -4.53 -14.34 3.06
C HIS A 76 -4.94 -15.24 1.89
N HIS A 77 -4.37 -16.44 1.85
CA HIS A 77 -4.86 -17.52 1.01
C HIS A 77 -5.97 -18.24 1.78
N VAL A 78 -7.22 -18.00 1.39
CA VAL A 78 -8.36 -18.71 1.96
C VAL A 78 -8.62 -19.91 1.06
N VAL A 79 -8.32 -21.11 1.56
CA VAL A 79 -8.79 -22.36 0.95
C VAL A 79 -10.25 -22.53 1.39
N SER A 80 -11.17 -22.74 0.44
CA SER A 80 -12.59 -22.92 0.79
C SER A 80 -12.75 -24.15 1.70
N PRO A 81 -13.64 -24.10 2.72
CA PRO A 81 -13.85 -25.23 3.63
C PRO A 81 -14.31 -26.51 2.91
N ALA A 82 -14.96 -26.38 1.74
CA ALA A 82 -15.35 -27.53 0.92
C ALA A 82 -14.13 -28.24 0.30
N GLU A 83 -13.06 -27.52 -0.04
CA GLU A 83 -11.81 -28.13 -0.50
C GLU A 83 -11.03 -28.82 0.63
N ALA A 84 -10.97 -28.19 1.81
CA ALA A 84 -10.22 -28.73 2.94
C ALA A 84 -10.80 -30.07 3.42
N LEU A 85 -12.13 -30.20 3.45
CA LEU A 85 -12.83 -31.43 3.84
C LEU A 85 -12.68 -32.58 2.82
N ASN A 86 -12.53 -32.24 1.54
CA ASN A 86 -12.44 -33.23 0.46
C ASN A 86 -11.02 -33.76 0.24
N SER A 87 -9.99 -33.12 0.81
CA SER A 87 -8.59 -33.55 0.65
C SER A 87 -8.29 -34.98 1.16
N PRO A 88 -8.72 -35.42 2.37
CA PRO A 88 -8.51 -36.81 2.80
C PRO A 88 -9.33 -37.82 2.00
N LEU A 89 -10.54 -37.46 1.54
CA LEU A 89 -11.37 -38.34 0.71
C LEU A 89 -10.79 -38.54 -0.70
N GLN A 90 -10.19 -37.49 -1.29
CA GLN A 90 -9.48 -37.58 -2.56
C GLN A 90 -8.19 -38.39 -2.44
N GLU A 91 -7.45 -38.26 -1.34
CA GLU A 91 -6.25 -39.06 -1.04
C GLU A 91 -6.60 -40.56 -0.95
N LEU A 92 -7.73 -40.89 -0.31
CA LEU A 92 -8.23 -42.27 -0.23
C LEU A 92 -8.73 -42.82 -1.57
N ALA A 93 -9.42 -42.00 -2.36
CA ALA A 93 -9.89 -42.39 -3.69
C ALA A 93 -8.75 -42.63 -4.69
N ARG A 94 -7.60 -41.95 -4.51
CA ARG A 94 -6.40 -42.10 -5.35
C ARG A 94 -5.58 -43.37 -5.02
N ARG A 95 -5.82 -43.99 -3.86
CA ARG A 95 -5.15 -45.22 -3.40
C ARG A 95 -5.91 -46.52 -3.74
N ARG A 96 -7.06 -46.42 -4.42
CA ARG A 96 -7.79 -47.55 -5.00
C ARG A 96 -7.55 -47.61 -6.51
#